data_AF-A0A8C9EMU5-F1
#
_entry.id   AF-A0A8C9EMU5-F1
#
_cell.length_a   1.000
_cell.length_b   1.000
_cell.length_c   1.000
_cell.angle_alpha   90.00
_cell.angle_beta   90.00
_cell.angle_gamma   90.00
#
_symmetry.space_group_name_H-M   'P 1'
#
loop_
_entity.id
_entity.type
_entity.pdbx_description
1 polymer ?
#
loop_
_entity_poly.entity_id
_entity_poly.type
_entity_poly.pdbx_seq_one_letter_code
_entity_poly.pdbx_strand_id
1 'polypeptide(L)'
;MNKLQRLLQNKNLILTVCAAGIGGTFQYGYNISIINAPTLYIQTFMNKTWLERTGAPLGSGMVLLLWSFTVSVYPLGGLAGAVAAGPMAIALGRKMSLLVNNVFVVIAAILSGFSQMAKSFEMIVLSRFLTGVNAGVSMNIQPMYLAESAPRKLRGAVALTSASFTALGLVLGQVVGLR
;
A
#
# COMPACT_ATOMS: atom_id res chain seq x y z
N MET A 1 -3.30 37.44 -19.90
CA MET A 1 -3.14 35.98 -20.06
C MET A 1 -2.68 35.21 -18.80
N ASN A 2 -1.91 35.80 -17.87
CA ASN A 2 -1.24 35.03 -16.79
C ASN A 2 -2.06 34.61 -15.56
N LYS A 3 -3.22 35.24 -15.28
CA LYS A 3 -4.04 34.89 -14.09
C LYS A 3 -4.84 33.61 -14.28
N LEU A 4 -5.43 33.40 -15.46
CA LEU A 4 -6.22 32.21 -15.79
C LEU A 4 -5.35 30.95 -15.87
N GLN A 5 -4.16 31.04 -16.47
CA GLN A 5 -3.19 29.95 -16.47
C GLN A 5 -2.71 29.58 -15.06
N ARG A 6 -2.46 30.56 -14.16
CA ARG A 6 -2.13 30.27 -12.76
C ARG A 6 -3.29 29.64 -11.99
N LEU A 7 -4.53 30.05 -12.26
CA LEU A 7 -5.72 29.46 -11.63
C LEU A 7 -5.97 28.03 -12.13
N LEU A 8 -5.82 27.77 -13.43
CA LEU A 8 -5.91 26.43 -14.01
C LEU A 8 -4.76 25.54 -13.53
N GLN A 9 -3.55 26.07 -13.42
CA GLN A 9 -2.38 25.37 -12.90
C GLN A 9 -2.56 25.02 -11.41
N ASN A 10 -3.13 25.93 -10.60
CA ASN A 10 -3.46 25.64 -9.19
C ASN A 10 -4.57 24.58 -9.07
N LYS A 11 -5.63 24.64 -9.88
CA LYS A 11 -6.70 23.63 -9.86
C LYS A 11 -6.21 22.25 -10.27
N ASN A 12 -5.43 22.16 -11.36
CA ASN A 12 -4.85 20.89 -11.83
C ASN A 12 -3.82 20.36 -10.84
N LEU A 13 -3.04 21.23 -10.19
CA LEU A 13 -2.09 20.83 -9.15
C LEU A 13 -2.81 20.23 -7.95
N ILE A 14 -3.87 20.88 -7.44
CA ILE A 14 -4.66 20.35 -6.32
C ILE A 14 -5.28 19.00 -6.68
N LEU A 15 -5.88 18.88 -7.88
CA LEU A 15 -6.46 17.61 -8.34
C LEU A 15 -5.41 16.50 -8.42
N THR A 16 -4.21 16.82 -8.89
CA THR A 16 -3.09 15.87 -9.01
C THR A 16 -2.56 15.46 -7.63
N VAL A 17 -2.49 16.41 -6.69
CA VAL A 17 -2.10 16.15 -5.30
C VAL A 17 -3.11 15.25 -4.60
N CYS A 18 -4.42 15.51 -4.77
CA CYS A 18 -5.48 14.68 -4.22
C CYS A 18 -5.48 13.27 -4.84
N ALA A 19 -5.39 13.17 -6.17
CA ALA A 19 -5.38 11.89 -6.87
C ALA A 19 -4.16 11.03 -6.50
N ALA A 20 -2.96 11.64 -6.48
CA ALA A 20 -1.77 10.95 -6.01
C ALA A 20 -1.89 10.60 -4.52
N GLY A 21 -2.34 11.53 -3.68
CA GLY A 21 -2.53 11.36 -2.24
C GLY A 21 -3.40 10.15 -1.89
N ILE A 22 -4.57 10.05 -2.54
CA ILE A 22 -5.52 8.96 -2.34
C ILE A 22 -4.97 7.64 -2.91
N GLY A 23 -4.38 7.67 -4.12
CA GLY A 23 -3.89 6.46 -4.79
C GLY A 23 -2.55 5.90 -4.28
N GLY A 24 -1.82 6.66 -3.45
CA GLY A 24 -0.49 6.25 -2.98
C GLY A 24 -0.36 6.29 -1.46
N THR A 25 -0.03 7.45 -0.89
CA THR A 25 0.25 7.59 0.56
C THR A 25 -0.91 7.20 1.46
N PHE A 26 -2.15 7.50 1.06
CA PHE A 26 -3.33 7.04 1.77
C PHE A 26 -3.43 5.51 1.81
N GLN A 27 -3.24 4.88 0.66
CA GLN A 27 -3.29 3.43 0.52
C GLN A 27 -2.17 2.73 1.30
N TYR A 28 -0.99 3.35 1.35
CA TYR A 28 0.11 2.91 2.23
C TYR A 28 -0.30 2.90 3.71
N GLY A 29 -0.84 4.01 4.22
CA GLY A 29 -1.29 4.11 5.61
C GLY A 29 -2.41 3.11 5.94
N TYR A 30 -3.35 2.93 5.02
CA TYR A 30 -4.44 1.98 5.16
C TYR A 30 -3.95 0.52 5.26
N ASN A 31 -3.04 0.10 4.38
CA ASN A 31 -2.53 -1.28 4.34
C ASN A 31 -1.71 -1.65 5.59
N ILE A 32 -1.00 -0.69 6.18
CA ILE A 32 -0.30 -0.89 7.45
C ILE A 32 -1.29 -1.09 8.60
N SER A 33 -2.36 -0.31 8.64
CA SER A 33 -3.26 -0.34 9.79
C SER A 33 -4.28 -1.46 9.74
N ILE A 34 -4.79 -1.82 8.55
CA ILE A 34 -5.88 -2.78 8.43
C ILE A 34 -5.49 -4.20 8.85
N ILE A 35 -4.19 -4.52 8.88
CA ILE A 35 -3.73 -5.86 9.24
C ILE A 35 -3.89 -6.17 10.74
N ASN A 36 -3.94 -5.13 11.59
CA ASN A 36 -3.98 -5.29 13.03
C ASN A 36 -5.32 -5.85 13.53
N ALA A 37 -6.43 -5.43 12.94
CA ALA A 37 -7.77 -5.83 13.36
C ALA A 37 -8.11 -7.31 13.08
N PRO A 38 -7.91 -7.86 11.88
CA PRO A 38 -8.22 -9.25 11.59
C PRO A 38 -7.12 -10.23 12.04
N THR A 39 -6.18 -9.84 12.91
CA THR A 39 -5.07 -10.71 13.36
C THR A 39 -5.58 -12.07 13.85
N LEU A 40 -6.56 -12.05 14.75
CA LEU A 40 -7.10 -13.26 15.36
C LEU A 40 -7.90 -14.11 14.35
N TYR A 41 -8.62 -13.43 13.44
CA TYR A 41 -9.36 -14.08 12.35
C TYR A 41 -8.42 -14.80 11.38
N ILE A 42 -7.33 -14.13 10.96
CA ILE A 42 -6.35 -14.69 10.03
C ILE A 42 -5.59 -15.85 10.69
N GLN A 43 -5.23 -15.75 11.97
CA GLN A 43 -4.62 -16.86 12.71
C GLN A 43 -5.55 -18.08 12.80
N THR A 44 -6.84 -17.85 13.05
CA THR A 44 -7.86 -18.92 13.07
C THR A 44 -8.04 -19.53 11.69
N PHE A 45 -8.06 -18.72 10.63
CA PHE A 45 -8.14 -19.17 9.25
C PHE A 45 -6.92 -20.01 8.85
N MET A 46 -5.70 -19.59 9.22
CA MET A 46 -4.48 -20.36 8.98
C MET A 46 -4.53 -21.73 9.68
N ASN A 47 -4.95 -21.77 10.94
CA ASN A 47 -5.07 -23.02 11.69
C ASN A 47 -6.11 -23.96 11.05
N LYS A 48 -7.28 -23.44 10.67
CA LYS A 48 -8.32 -24.21 9.96
C LYS A 48 -7.82 -24.77 8.63
N THR A 49 -7.13 -23.95 7.84
CA THR A 49 -6.60 -24.36 6.53
C THR A 49 -5.55 -25.45 6.68
N TRP A 50 -4.70 -25.38 7.71
CA TRP A 50 -3.70 -26.41 7.98
C TRP A 50 -4.31 -27.70 8.51
N LEU A 51 -5.32 -27.60 9.39
CA LEU A 51 -6.07 -28.75 9.87
C LEU A 51 -6.72 -29.52 8.72
N GLU A 52 -7.32 -28.81 7.76
CA GLU A 52 -7.92 -29.42 6.56
C GLU A 52 -6.89 -30.11 5.65
N ARG A 53 -5.65 -29.59 5.56
CA ARG A 53 -4.60 -30.17 4.70
C ARG A 53 -3.84 -31.33 5.33
N THR A 54 -3.61 -31.26 6.64
CA THR A 54 -2.64 -32.14 7.33
C THR A 54 -3.28 -33.04 8.39
N GLY A 55 -4.56 -32.82 8.72
CA GLY A 55 -5.30 -33.61 9.71
C GLY A 55 -4.91 -33.36 11.17
N ALA A 56 -3.91 -32.51 11.44
CA ALA A 56 -3.44 -32.15 12.78
C ALA A 56 -3.46 -30.63 12.99
N PRO A 57 -3.84 -30.14 14.18
CA PRO A 57 -3.83 -28.72 14.49
C PRO A 57 -2.40 -28.17 14.58
N LEU A 58 -2.19 -26.93 14.14
CA LEU A 58 -0.92 -26.24 14.35
C LEU A 58 -0.76 -25.90 15.83
N GLY A 59 0.40 -26.18 16.40
CA GLY A 59 0.77 -25.68 17.72
C GLY A 59 0.75 -24.14 17.74
N SER A 60 0.29 -23.55 18.85
CA SER A 60 0.08 -22.10 18.99
C SER A 60 1.31 -21.27 18.61
N GLY A 61 2.52 -21.76 18.93
CA GLY A 61 3.77 -21.12 18.56
C GLY A 61 4.01 -21.06 17.05
N MET A 62 3.64 -22.11 16.30
CA MET A 62 3.85 -22.15 14.85
C MET A 62 2.87 -21.25 14.09
N VAL A 63 1.63 -21.11 14.58
CA VAL A 63 0.66 -20.14 14.04
C VAL A 63 1.19 -18.71 14.20
N LEU A 64 1.76 -18.39 15.37
CA LEU A 64 2.40 -17.10 15.64
C LEU A 64 3.60 -16.84 14.73
N LEU A 65 4.42 -17.86 14.47
CA LEU A 65 5.55 -17.75 13.54
C LEU A 65 5.10 -17.48 12.10
N LEU A 66 4.10 -18.22 11.60
CA LEU A 66 3.53 -18.00 10.26
C LEU A 66 2.88 -16.63 10.12
N TRP A 67 2.15 -16.18 11.16
CA TRP A 67 1.60 -14.83 11.21
C TRP A 67 2.72 -13.77 11.17
N SER A 68 3.72 -13.90 12.03
CA SER A 68 4.85 -12.97 12.11
C SER A 68 5.61 -12.89 10.78
N PHE A 69 5.78 -14.04 10.11
CA PHE A 69 6.35 -14.11 8.77
C PHE A 69 5.49 -13.36 7.76
N THR A 70 4.18 -13.59 7.75
CA THR A 70 3.23 -12.90 6.85
C THR A 70 3.29 -11.37 7.01
N VAL A 71 3.36 -10.89 8.25
CA VAL A 71 3.48 -9.44 8.54
C VAL A 71 4.85 -8.91 8.10
N SER A 72 5.93 -9.67 8.31
CA SER A 72 7.31 -9.27 7.97
C SER A 72 7.61 -9.28 6.48
N VAL A 73 6.86 -10.03 5.68
CA VAL A 73 6.99 -10.05 4.21
C VAL A 73 6.56 -8.69 3.59
N TYR A 74 5.70 -7.92 4.26
CA TYR A 74 5.30 -6.59 3.80
C TYR A 74 6.48 -5.59 3.73
N PRO A 75 7.26 -5.33 4.79
CA PRO A 75 8.42 -4.46 4.71
C PRO A 75 9.53 -5.02 3.81
N LEU A 76 9.67 -6.35 3.67
CA LEU A 76 10.57 -6.95 2.68
C LEU A 76 10.15 -6.61 1.24
N GLY A 77 8.87 -6.68 0.94
CA GLY A 77 8.32 -6.18 -0.33
C GLY A 77 8.57 -4.69 -0.50
N GLY A 78 8.38 -3.90 0.56
CA GLY A 78 8.67 -2.46 0.57
C GLY A 78 10.12 -2.13 0.23
N LEU A 79 11.08 -2.88 0.77
CA LEU A 79 12.50 -2.77 0.45
C LEU A 79 12.74 -3.04 -1.05
N ALA A 80 12.22 -4.14 -1.57
CA ALA A 80 12.36 -4.50 -2.98
C ALA A 80 11.73 -3.42 -3.89
N GLY A 81 10.56 -2.91 -3.52
CA GLY A 81 9.88 -1.82 -4.22
C GLY A 81 10.66 -0.50 -4.17
N ALA A 82 11.29 -0.17 -3.04
CA ALA A 82 12.12 1.03 -2.89
C ALA A 82 13.37 0.98 -3.78
N VAL A 83 14.04 -0.18 -3.85
CA VAL A 83 15.20 -0.38 -4.74
C VAL A 83 14.76 -0.29 -6.21
N ALA A 84 13.63 -0.88 -6.56
CA ALA A 84 13.08 -0.82 -7.92
C ALA A 84 12.56 0.59 -8.31
N ALA A 85 12.15 1.41 -7.33
CA ALA A 85 11.55 2.71 -7.58
C ALA A 85 12.48 3.67 -8.34
N GLY A 86 13.78 3.64 -8.05
CA GLY A 86 14.80 4.47 -8.72
C GLY A 86 14.86 4.25 -10.23
N PRO A 87 15.25 3.05 -10.71
CA PRO A 87 15.31 2.76 -12.14
C PRO A 87 13.93 2.86 -12.81
N MET A 88 12.86 2.47 -12.12
CA MET A 88 11.50 2.55 -12.64
C MET A 88 11.04 4.01 -12.86
N ALA A 89 11.43 4.94 -11.98
CA ALA A 89 11.12 6.36 -12.15
C ALA A 89 11.90 7.00 -13.31
N ILE A 90 13.12 6.52 -13.59
CA ILE A 90 13.97 7.01 -14.68
C ILE A 90 13.49 6.46 -16.03
N ALA A 91 13.18 5.16 -16.11
CA ALA A 91 12.85 4.49 -17.37
C ALA A 91 11.42 4.74 -17.86
N LEU A 92 10.42 4.67 -16.97
CA LEU A 92 9.00 4.78 -17.34
C LEU A 92 8.45 6.21 -17.17
N GLY A 93 9.16 7.06 -16.43
CA GLY A 93 8.69 8.38 -16.04
C GLY A 93 7.68 8.32 -14.89
N ARG A 94 7.62 9.42 -14.11
CA ARG A 94 6.95 9.43 -12.80
C ARG A 94 5.45 9.13 -12.83
N LYS A 95 4.73 9.61 -13.86
CA LYS A 95 3.28 9.40 -13.99
C LYS A 95 2.95 7.96 -14.36
N MET A 96 3.72 7.35 -15.26
CA MET A 96 3.49 5.98 -15.68
C MET A 96 3.88 5.00 -14.58
N SER A 97 4.94 5.28 -13.82
CA SER A 97 5.30 4.43 -12.68
C SER A 97 4.20 4.38 -11.62
N LEU A 98 3.51 5.51 -11.35
CA LEU A 98 2.33 5.55 -10.48
C LEU A 98 1.15 4.74 -11.03
N LEU A 99 0.91 4.77 -12.35
CA LEU A 99 -0.14 3.97 -12.99
C LEU A 99 0.16 2.47 -12.95
N VAL A 100 1.40 2.07 -13.23
CA VAL A 100 1.84 0.67 -13.14
C VAL A 100 1.72 0.18 -11.70
N ASN A 101 2.01 1.04 -10.72
CA ASN A 101 1.86 0.70 -9.32
C ASN A 101 0.42 0.29 -8.97
N ASN A 102 -0.58 1.02 -9.47
CA ASN A 102 -1.99 0.65 -9.26
C ASN A 102 -2.31 -0.76 -9.78
N VAL A 103 -1.66 -1.22 -10.86
CA VAL A 103 -1.85 -2.58 -11.38
C VAL A 103 -1.38 -3.62 -10.36
N PHE A 104 -0.21 -3.40 -9.72
CA PHE A 104 0.27 -4.28 -8.64
C PHE A 104 -0.71 -4.35 -7.47
N VAL A 105 -1.31 -3.21 -7.10
CA VAL A 105 -2.33 -3.17 -6.04
C VAL A 105 -3.60 -3.92 -6.42
N VAL A 106 -4.05 -3.83 -7.67
CA VAL A 106 -5.24 -4.55 -8.15
C VAL A 106 -4.97 -6.06 -8.12
N ILE A 107 -3.79 -6.51 -8.57
CA ILE A 107 -3.40 -7.92 -8.50
C ILE A 107 -3.37 -8.38 -7.04
N ALA A 108 -2.77 -7.61 -6.13
CA ALA A 108 -2.72 -7.95 -4.71
C ALA A 108 -4.11 -8.01 -4.06
N ALA A 109 -5.04 -7.13 -4.46
CA ALA A 109 -6.41 -7.12 -4.00
C ALA A 109 -7.18 -8.36 -4.50
N ILE A 110 -6.99 -8.75 -5.77
CA ILE A 110 -7.57 -9.98 -6.34
C ILE A 110 -7.03 -11.19 -5.59
N LEU A 111 -5.70 -11.31 -5.42
CA LEU A 111 -5.10 -12.42 -4.66
C LEU A 111 -5.64 -12.49 -3.23
N SER A 112 -5.80 -11.35 -2.56
CA SER A 112 -6.38 -11.31 -1.21
C SER A 112 -7.85 -11.72 -1.20
N GLY A 113 -8.66 -11.29 -2.17
CA GLY A 113 -10.08 -11.64 -2.26
C GLY A 113 -10.32 -13.11 -2.60
N PHE A 114 -9.51 -13.68 -3.50
CA PHE A 114 -9.61 -15.09 -3.87
C PHE A 114 -8.98 -16.04 -2.83
N SER A 115 -8.17 -15.53 -1.90
CA SER A 115 -7.51 -16.36 -0.87
C SER A 115 -8.48 -17.15 0.01
N GLN A 116 -9.66 -16.57 0.31
CA GLN A 116 -10.67 -17.22 1.12
C GLN A 116 -11.36 -18.38 0.37
N MET A 117 -11.52 -18.25 -0.95
CA MET A 117 -12.11 -19.29 -1.79
C MET A 117 -11.10 -20.41 -2.10
N ALA A 118 -9.82 -20.07 -2.23
CA ALA A 118 -8.74 -21.00 -2.51
C ALA A 118 -8.21 -21.76 -1.27
N LYS A 119 -8.67 -21.42 -0.05
CA LYS A 119 -8.21 -22.02 1.22
C LYS A 119 -6.67 -22.15 1.26
N SER A 120 -5.99 -21.05 0.97
CA SER A 120 -4.52 -21.03 0.93
C SER A 120 -3.96 -19.78 1.60
N PHE A 121 -3.21 -19.98 2.69
CA PHE A 121 -2.54 -18.89 3.40
C PHE A 121 -1.36 -18.32 2.58
N GLU A 122 -0.79 -19.10 1.66
CA GLU A 122 0.30 -18.66 0.77
C GLU A 122 -0.12 -17.48 -0.12
N MET A 123 -1.37 -17.45 -0.58
CA MET A 123 -1.91 -16.33 -1.36
C MET A 123 -1.97 -15.03 -0.56
N ILE A 124 -2.21 -15.11 0.75
CA ILE A 124 -2.19 -13.95 1.65
C ILE A 124 -0.76 -13.45 1.82
N VAL A 125 0.22 -14.34 1.96
CA VAL A 125 1.64 -13.96 2.04
C VAL A 125 2.08 -13.27 0.75
N LEU A 126 1.72 -13.83 -0.40
CA LEU A 126 2.07 -13.25 -1.70
C LEU A 126 1.38 -11.90 -1.93
N SER A 127 0.12 -11.76 -1.53
CA SER A 127 -0.58 -10.47 -1.62
C SER A 127 0.06 -9.42 -0.72
N ARG A 128 0.52 -9.78 0.48
CA ARG A 128 1.26 -8.87 1.37
C ARG A 128 2.59 -8.44 0.78
N PHE A 129 3.32 -9.35 0.14
CA PHE A 129 4.55 -9.01 -0.58
C PHE A 129 4.30 -7.98 -1.68
N LEU A 130 3.31 -8.23 -2.55
CA LEU A 130 2.98 -7.35 -3.67
C LEU A 130 2.48 -5.97 -3.20
N THR A 131 1.61 -5.93 -2.19
CA THR A 131 1.18 -4.66 -1.58
C THR A 131 2.37 -3.92 -0.94
N GLY A 132 3.32 -4.64 -0.34
CA GLY A 132 4.57 -4.08 0.16
C GLY A 132 5.41 -3.43 -0.94
N VAL A 133 5.63 -4.15 -2.05
CA VAL A 133 6.33 -3.60 -3.24
C VAL A 133 5.64 -2.32 -3.73
N ASN A 134 4.32 -2.36 -3.87
CA ASN A 134 3.53 -1.20 -4.28
C ASN A 134 3.70 -0.01 -3.33
N ALA A 135 3.69 -0.26 -2.02
CA ALA A 135 3.92 0.73 -0.98
C ALA A 135 5.31 1.38 -1.09
N GLY A 136 6.36 0.56 -1.25
CA GLY A 136 7.73 1.03 -1.40
C GLY A 136 7.93 1.91 -2.64
N VAL A 137 7.33 1.52 -3.77
CA VAL A 137 7.37 2.31 -5.01
C VAL A 137 6.61 3.64 -4.85
N SER A 138 5.38 3.59 -4.33
CA SER A 138 4.56 4.81 -4.12
C SER A 138 5.24 5.82 -3.21
N MET A 139 5.80 5.37 -2.08
CA MET A 139 6.38 6.25 -1.08
C MET A 139 7.61 7.02 -1.59
N ASN A 140 8.31 6.49 -2.60
CA ASN A 140 9.44 7.17 -3.24
C ASN A 140 9.02 8.04 -4.42
N ILE A 141 8.19 7.52 -5.33
CA ILE A 141 7.84 8.20 -6.59
C ILE A 141 6.88 9.37 -6.33
N GLN A 142 5.98 9.24 -5.37
CA GLN A 142 4.96 10.23 -5.08
C GLN A 142 5.51 11.57 -4.58
N PRO A 143 6.34 11.64 -3.50
CA PRO A 143 6.92 12.92 -3.09
C PRO A 143 7.81 13.52 -4.18
N MET A 144 8.48 12.70 -5.00
CA MET A 144 9.23 13.15 -6.16
C MET A 144 8.31 13.85 -7.17
N TYR A 145 7.25 13.16 -7.61
CA TYR A 145 6.29 13.68 -8.58
C TYR A 145 5.62 14.97 -8.11
N LEU A 146 5.27 15.01 -6.83
CA LEU A 146 4.70 16.18 -6.17
C LEU A 146 5.70 17.35 -6.08
N ALA A 147 6.96 17.09 -5.75
CA ALA A 147 8.01 18.11 -5.68
C ALA A 147 8.33 18.73 -7.05
N GLU A 148 8.23 17.95 -8.13
CA GLU A 148 8.38 18.45 -9.49
C GLU A 148 7.18 19.25 -9.98
N SER A 149 5.98 18.81 -9.64
CA SER A 149 4.75 19.48 -10.06
C SER A 149 4.49 20.78 -9.28
N ALA A 150 4.94 20.86 -8.02
CA ALA A 150 4.64 21.98 -7.14
C ALA A 150 5.55 23.20 -7.40
N PRO A 151 4.98 24.43 -7.39
CA PRO A 151 5.76 25.66 -7.50
C PRO A 151 6.68 25.82 -6.27
N ARG A 152 7.86 26.43 -6.46
CA ARG A 152 8.94 26.52 -5.44
C ARG A 152 8.46 26.97 -4.05
N LYS A 153 7.44 27.83 -3.97
CA LYS A 153 6.91 28.37 -2.71
C LYS A 153 5.98 27.42 -1.95
N LEU A 154 5.40 26.40 -2.60
CA LEU A 154 4.38 25.51 -2.03
C LEU A 154 4.85 24.05 -1.86
N ARG A 155 6.11 23.74 -2.18
CA ARG A 155 6.66 22.37 -2.07
C ARG A 155 6.48 21.78 -0.67
N GLY A 156 6.69 22.58 0.38
CA GLY A 156 6.49 22.14 1.77
C GLY A 156 5.03 21.82 2.10
N ALA A 157 4.07 22.63 1.63
CA ALA A 157 2.65 22.37 1.84
C ALA A 157 2.17 21.10 1.12
N VAL A 158 2.75 20.81 -0.06
CA VAL A 158 2.44 19.59 -0.80
C VAL A 158 3.04 18.35 -0.12
N ALA A 159 4.22 18.44 0.48
CA ALA A 159 4.76 17.36 1.30
C ALA A 159 3.87 17.10 2.54
N LEU A 160 3.40 18.16 3.21
CA LEU A 160 2.51 18.04 4.38
C LEU A 160 1.15 17.40 4.04
N THR A 161 0.59 17.72 2.88
CA THR A 161 -0.65 17.06 2.40
C THR A 161 -0.42 15.55 2.20
N SER A 162 0.70 15.13 1.61
CA SER A 162 0.99 13.70 1.44
C SER A 162 1.09 12.94 2.78
N ALA A 163 1.70 13.55 3.81
CA ALA A 163 1.80 12.98 5.16
C ALA A 163 0.45 12.91 5.88
N SER A 164 -0.39 13.94 5.73
CA SER A 164 -1.75 13.93 6.29
C SER A 164 -2.64 12.89 5.63
N PHE A 165 -2.51 12.66 4.31
CA PHE A 165 -3.18 11.53 3.64
C PHE A 165 -2.73 10.18 4.22
N THR A 166 -1.43 9.98 4.51
CA THR A 166 -0.96 8.77 5.19
C THR A 166 -1.62 8.60 6.56
N ALA A 167 -1.65 9.67 7.36
CA ALA A 167 -2.25 9.66 8.70
C ALA A 167 -3.76 9.34 8.63
N LEU A 168 -4.49 9.92 7.67
CA LEU A 168 -5.89 9.61 7.41
C LEU A 168 -6.09 8.13 7.03
N GLY A 169 -5.21 7.57 6.20
CA GLY A 169 -5.24 6.16 5.85
C GLY A 169 -5.05 5.23 7.05
N LEU A 170 -4.11 5.58 7.94
CA LEU A 170 -3.89 4.87 9.22
C LEU A 170 -5.16 4.89 10.08
N VAL A 171 -5.71 6.08 10.34
CA VAL A 171 -6.91 6.23 11.18
C VAL A 171 -8.09 5.45 10.59
N LEU A 172 -8.33 5.56 9.28
CA LEU A 172 -9.41 4.81 8.64
C LEU A 172 -9.20 3.30 8.70
N GLY A 173 -7.96 2.82 8.56
CA GLY A 173 -7.65 1.41 8.74
C GLY A 173 -7.96 0.91 10.15
N GLN A 174 -7.68 1.72 11.19
CA GLN A 174 -8.04 1.39 12.57
C GLN A 174 -9.55 1.43 12.80
N VAL A 175 -10.24 2.45 12.28
CA VAL A 175 -11.69 2.61 12.42
C VAL A 175 -12.45 1.47 11.75
N VAL A 176 -12.04 1.06 10.55
CA VAL A 176 -12.62 -0.12 9.89
C VAL A 176 -12.37 -1.39 10.69
N GLY A 177 -11.22 -1.44 11.37
CA GLY A 177 -10.81 -2.55 12.23
C GLY A 177 -11.50 -2.62 13.60
N LEU A 178 -12.23 -1.59 14.02
CA LEU A 178 -12.93 -1.51 15.31
C LEU A 178 -14.28 -2.25 15.33
N ARG A 179 -14.42 -3.32 14.55
CA ARG A 179 -15.63 -4.16 14.49
C ARG A 179 -15.43 -5.52 15.12
#